data_AF-A0A933I3J3-F1
#
_entry.id   AF-A0A933I3J3-F1
#
_cell.length_a   1.000
_cell.length_b   1.000
_cell.length_c   1.000
_cell.angle_alpha   90.00
_cell.angle_beta   90.00
_cell.angle_gamma   90.00
#
_symmetry.space_group_name_H-M   'P 1'
#
loop_
_entity.id
_entity.type
_entity.pdbx_description
1 polymer ?
#
loop_
_entity_poly.entity_id
_entity_poly.type
_entity_poly.pdbx_seq_one_letter_code
_entity_poly.pdbx_strand_id
1 'polypeptide(L)'
;MYKQSGVEWLGDIPSGWEPILLQDVKQRIHSAQYEALRTVNKEIIGLYWDIGKMIVDRQKKHGWGKSIVETLAKDLQTEFSGMQGFSPQNLWYMRQFYDEYHKNANLQSLVGEISWTKHLIIMAKWAKMECCPHFPFHFPPFVTTNEKSSRFQMKGANYGNSK
;
A
#
# COMPACT_ATOMS: atom_id res chain seq x y z
N MET A 1 -8.47 19.41 -45.54
CA MET A 1 -9.24 20.06 -44.45
C MET A 1 -8.65 19.65 -43.11
N TYR A 2 -7.63 20.40 -42.66
CA TYR A 2 -7.30 20.62 -41.26
C TYR A 2 -7.57 22.11 -41.02
N LYS A 3 -8.33 22.49 -39.99
CA LYS A 3 -8.63 23.90 -39.72
C LYS A 3 -7.83 24.40 -38.50
N GLN A 4 -6.82 25.21 -38.83
CA GLN A 4 -6.35 26.45 -38.17
C GLN A 4 -6.33 26.49 -36.63
N SER A 5 -5.32 25.86 -36.02
CA SER A 5 -4.50 26.64 -35.08
C SER A 5 -3.60 27.53 -35.96
N GLY A 6 -3.76 28.85 -35.86
CA GLY A 6 -3.01 29.84 -36.66
C GLY A 6 -1.55 29.95 -36.25
N VAL A 7 -0.83 28.83 -36.21
CA VAL A 7 0.63 28.80 -36.05
C VAL A 7 1.18 28.14 -37.30
N GLU A 8 1.62 28.98 -38.22
CA GLU A 8 2.33 28.57 -39.42
C GLU A 8 3.72 28.05 -38.98
N TRP A 9 3.90 26.73 -39.00
CA TRP A 9 5.18 26.11 -38.66
C TRP A 9 6.19 26.42 -39.77
N LEU A 10 7.09 27.37 -39.53
CA LEU A 10 8.13 27.83 -40.47
C LEU A 10 9.37 26.92 -40.49
N GLY A 11 9.21 25.62 -40.67
CA GLY A 11 10.37 24.73 -40.87
C GLY A 11 10.05 23.24 -40.88
N ASP A 12 10.91 22.48 -41.55
CA ASP A 12 10.89 21.01 -41.54
C ASP A 12 11.13 20.49 -40.11
N ILE A 13 10.36 19.48 -39.70
CA ILE A 13 10.52 18.85 -38.40
C ILE A 13 11.91 18.15 -38.38
N PRO A 14 12.81 18.51 -37.45
CA PRO A 14 14.18 18.01 -37.46
C PRO A 14 14.20 16.50 -37.23
N SER A 15 14.82 15.74 -38.14
CA SER A 15 14.95 14.28 -38.02
C SER A 15 15.54 13.88 -36.65
N GLY A 16 14.92 12.89 -35.99
CA GLY A 16 15.37 12.39 -34.68
C GLY A 16 14.76 13.07 -33.45
N TRP A 17 13.87 14.05 -33.61
CA TRP A 17 13.14 14.68 -32.49
C TRP A 17 12.22 13.71 -31.74
N GLU A 18 11.54 12.82 -32.48
CA GLU A 18 10.52 11.90 -31.98
C GLU A 18 11.05 10.91 -30.93
N PRO A 19 12.15 10.16 -31.16
CA PRO A 19 12.66 9.23 -30.17
C PRO A 19 13.15 9.92 -28.89
N ILE A 20 13.74 11.12 -29.00
CA ILE A 20 14.27 11.87 -27.84
C ILE A 20 13.13 12.40 -26.99
N LEU A 21 12.21 13.16 -27.57
CA LEU A 21 11.08 13.73 -26.83
C LEU A 21 10.16 12.64 -26.26
N LEU A 22 9.91 11.58 -27.04
CA LEU A 22 9.09 10.46 -26.57
C LEU A 22 9.75 9.73 -25.39
N GLN A 23 11.07 9.54 -25.42
CA GLN A 23 11.81 8.94 -24.32
C GLN A 23 11.73 9.82 -23.06
N ASP A 24 11.96 11.12 -23.18
CA ASP A 24 11.92 12.06 -22.07
C ASP A 24 10.52 12.12 -21.43
N VAL A 25 9.47 12.18 -22.25
CA VAL A 25 8.09 12.17 -21.79
C VAL A 25 7.76 10.86 -21.08
N LYS A 26 8.16 9.71 -21.64
CA LYS A 26 7.98 8.41 -20.97
C LYS A 26 8.69 8.35 -19.62
N GLN A 27 9.95 8.80 -19.54
CA GLN A 27 10.69 8.85 -18.29
C GLN A 27 10.00 9.74 -17.26
N ARG A 28 9.51 10.91 -17.68
CA ARG A 28 8.78 11.82 -16.79
C ARG A 28 7.48 11.21 -16.27
N ILE A 29 6.72 10.51 -17.13
CA ILE A 29 5.50 9.80 -16.73
C ILE A 29 5.82 8.72 -15.69
N HIS A 30 6.83 7.89 -15.94
CA HIS A 30 7.23 6.84 -15.01
C HIS A 30 7.71 7.39 -13.67
N SER A 31 8.53 8.46 -13.68
CA SER A 31 8.99 9.13 -12.48
C SER A 31 7.82 9.69 -11.66
N ALA A 32 6.87 10.37 -12.31
CA ALA A 32 5.69 10.91 -11.64
C ALA A 32 4.80 9.81 -11.02
N GLN A 33 4.61 8.70 -11.73
CA GLN A 33 3.88 7.54 -11.21
C GLN A 33 4.58 6.91 -10.01
N TYR A 34 5.91 6.78 -10.07
CA TYR A 34 6.70 6.22 -8.98
C TYR A 34 6.60 7.06 -7.71
N GLU A 35 6.76 8.39 -7.81
CA GLU A 35 6.66 9.27 -6.64
C GLU A 35 5.25 9.29 -6.04
N ALA A 36 4.21 9.23 -6.88
CA ALA A 36 2.83 9.09 -6.41
C ALA A 36 2.63 7.78 -5.62
N LEU A 37 3.09 6.65 -6.17
CA LEU A 37 2.99 5.35 -5.50
C LEU A 37 3.80 5.31 -4.20
N ARG A 38 4.97 5.92 -4.18
CA ARG A 38 5.82 6.00 -2.98
C ARG A 38 5.14 6.78 -1.86
N THR A 39 4.54 7.91 -2.20
CA THR A 39 3.79 8.74 -1.24
C THR A 39 2.59 7.98 -0.69
N VAL A 40 1.80 7.35 -1.56
CA VAL A 40 0.65 6.51 -1.14
C VAL A 40 1.10 5.35 -0.27
N ASN A 41 2.22 4.69 -0.58
CA ASN A 41 2.76 3.61 0.23
C ASN A 41 3.10 4.08 1.65
N LYS A 42 3.73 5.25 1.79
CA LYS A 42 4.06 5.82 3.10
C LYS A 42 2.81 6.03 3.96
N GLU A 43 1.77 6.61 3.37
CA GLU A 43 0.49 6.85 4.07
C GLU A 43 -0.18 5.53 4.48
N ILE A 44 -0.23 4.54 3.59
CA ILE A 44 -0.83 3.23 3.90
C ILE A 44 -0.06 2.52 5.01
N ILE A 45 1.28 2.51 4.94
CA ILE A 45 2.11 1.88 5.98
C ILE A 45 1.98 2.62 7.32
N GLY A 46 1.91 3.95 7.29
CA GLY A 46 1.65 4.78 8.48
C GLY A 46 0.30 4.45 9.12
N LEU A 47 -0.77 4.36 8.33
CA LEU A 47 -2.08 3.94 8.81
C LEU A 47 -2.04 2.57 9.49
N TYR A 48 -1.39 1.59 8.87
CA TYR A 48 -1.27 0.24 9.41
C TYR A 48 -0.46 0.19 10.71
N TRP A 49 0.59 1.00 10.81
CA TRP A 49 1.35 1.20 12.04
C TRP A 49 0.46 1.73 13.17
N ASP A 50 -0.31 2.78 12.90
CA ASP A 50 -1.17 3.42 13.89
C ASP A 50 -2.29 2.50 14.36
N ILE A 51 -2.93 1.76 13.45
CA ILE A 51 -3.93 0.75 13.81
C ILE A 51 -3.29 -0.33 14.70
N GLY A 52 -2.10 -0.83 14.33
CA GLY A 52 -1.36 -1.80 15.12
C GLY A 52 -1.07 -1.31 16.54
N LYS A 53 -0.61 -0.06 16.66
CA LYS A 53 -0.38 0.62 17.94
C LYS A 53 -1.65 0.69 18.78
N MET A 54 -2.75 1.16 18.19
CA MET A 54 -4.04 1.28 18.88
C MET A 54 -4.53 -0.07 19.41
N ILE A 55 -4.35 -1.15 18.64
CA ILE A 55 -4.70 -2.51 19.09
C ILE A 55 -3.83 -2.92 20.28
N VAL A 56 -2.51 -2.79 20.19
CA VAL A 56 -1.59 -3.19 21.27
C VAL A 56 -1.85 -2.39 22.55
N ASP A 57 -2.00 -1.06 22.45
CA ASP A 57 -2.22 -0.19 23.60
C ASP A 57 -3.54 -0.52 24.32
N ARG A 58 -4.62 -0.76 23.56
CA ARG A 58 -5.93 -1.13 24.14
C ARG A 58 -5.93 -2.53 24.72
N GLN A 59 -5.23 -3.49 24.11
CA GLN A 59 -5.06 -4.83 24.69
C GLN A 59 -4.30 -4.78 26.02
N LYS A 60 -3.23 -3.99 26.12
CA LYS A 60 -2.49 -3.80 27.38
C LYS A 60 -3.33 -3.11 28.45
N LYS A 61 -4.10 -2.08 28.07
CA LYS A 61 -4.89 -1.28 29.03
C LYS A 61 -6.14 -1.99 29.53
N HIS A 62 -6.83 -2.74 28.67
CA HIS A 62 -8.15 -3.29 28.95
C HIS A 62 -8.20 -4.82 28.96
N GLY A 63 -7.08 -5.51 28.72
CA GLY A 63 -7.03 -6.98 28.68
C GLY A 63 -7.81 -7.60 27.52
N TRP A 64 -7.95 -6.87 26.39
CA TRP A 64 -8.76 -7.31 25.27
C TRP A 64 -8.27 -8.63 24.64
N GLY A 65 -9.15 -9.62 24.63
CA GLY A 65 -8.91 -10.92 23.99
C GLY A 65 -9.07 -10.90 22.47
N LYS A 66 -8.92 -12.08 21.85
CA LYS A 66 -8.95 -12.28 20.39
C LYS A 66 -10.25 -11.78 19.73
N SER A 67 -11.38 -11.95 20.40
CA SER A 67 -12.71 -11.62 19.87
C SER A 67 -12.88 -10.15 19.52
N ILE A 68 -12.19 -9.23 20.21
CA ILE A 68 -12.33 -7.80 19.95
C ILE A 68 -11.70 -7.40 18.61
N VAL A 69 -10.60 -8.04 18.22
CA VAL A 69 -9.99 -7.79 16.90
C VAL A 69 -10.91 -8.28 15.77
N GLU A 70 -11.60 -9.40 15.99
CA GLU A 70 -12.56 -9.94 15.02
C GLU A 70 -13.80 -9.05 14.89
N THR A 71 -14.33 -8.53 16.00
CA THR A 71 -15.44 -7.57 15.97
C THR A 71 -15.03 -6.27 15.29
N LEU A 72 -13.87 -5.71 15.65
CA LEU A 72 -13.35 -4.50 15.02
C LEU A 72 -13.18 -4.66 13.51
N ALA A 73 -12.66 -5.82 13.07
CA ALA A 73 -12.52 -6.10 11.64
C ALA A 73 -13.89 -6.13 10.92
N LYS A 74 -14.91 -6.75 11.52
CA LYS A 74 -16.26 -6.77 10.96
C LYS A 74 -16.83 -5.35 10.84
N ASP A 75 -16.73 -4.57 11.91
CA ASP A 75 -17.23 -3.19 11.94
C ASP A 75 -16.55 -2.33 10.86
N LEU A 76 -15.22 -2.45 10.74
CA LEU A 76 -14.45 -1.74 9.70
C LEU A 76 -14.82 -2.19 8.28
N GLN A 77 -15.05 -3.49 8.07
CA GLN A 77 -15.47 -4.00 6.76
C GLN A 77 -16.88 -3.57 6.38
N THR A 78 -17.77 -3.40 7.36
CA THR A 78 -19.11 -2.87 7.15
C THR A 78 -19.06 -1.38 6.81
N GLU A 79 -18.33 -0.58 7.58
CA GLU A 79 -18.21 0.87 7.36
C GLU A 79 -17.48 1.19 6.05
N PHE A 80 -16.35 0.52 5.80
CA PHE A 80 -15.52 0.72 4.62
C PHE A 80 -15.76 -0.35 3.56
N SER A 81 -17.04 -0.60 3.25
CA SER A 81 -17.43 -1.61 2.27
C SER A 81 -16.76 -1.34 0.90
N GLY A 82 -16.10 -2.36 0.35
CA GLY A 82 -15.33 -2.25 -0.90
C GLY A 82 -13.84 -1.92 -0.73
N MET A 83 -13.40 -1.47 0.46
CA MET A 83 -11.98 -1.36 0.78
C MET A 83 -11.40 -2.71 1.20
N GLN A 84 -10.24 -3.05 0.63
CA GLN A 84 -9.48 -4.24 1.01
C GLN A 84 -8.50 -3.89 2.14
N GLY A 85 -8.12 -4.86 2.97
CA GLY A 85 -7.09 -4.67 4.01
C GLY A 85 -7.61 -4.57 5.44
N PHE A 86 -8.92 -4.64 5.69
CA PHE A 86 -9.48 -4.65 7.06
C PHE A 86 -9.99 -6.03 7.51
N SER A 87 -9.44 -7.12 6.94
CA SER A 87 -9.77 -8.46 7.43
C SER A 87 -9.20 -8.70 8.84
N PRO A 88 -9.80 -9.59 9.65
CA PRO A 88 -9.26 -9.91 10.98
C PRO A 88 -7.78 -10.29 10.92
N GLN A 89 -7.38 -11.09 9.92
CA GLN A 89 -5.99 -11.47 9.71
C GLN A 89 -5.08 -10.28 9.44
N ASN A 90 -5.52 -9.30 8.64
CA ASN A 90 -4.70 -8.13 8.35
C ASN A 90 -4.56 -7.23 9.59
N LEU A 91 -5.60 -7.10 10.43
CA LEU A 91 -5.49 -6.40 11.71
C LEU A 91 -4.50 -7.08 12.66
N TRP A 92 -4.47 -8.42 12.68
CA TRP A 92 -3.44 -9.16 13.42
C TRP A 92 -2.03 -8.89 12.89
N TYR A 93 -1.86 -8.82 11.57
CA TYR A 93 -0.57 -8.43 10.98
C TYR A 93 -0.19 -6.99 11.30
N MET A 94 -1.13 -6.04 11.31
CA MET A 94 -0.87 -4.64 11.72
C MET A 94 -0.39 -4.58 13.18
N ARG A 95 -1.07 -5.31 14.08
CA ARG A 95 -0.67 -5.44 15.48
C ARG A 95 0.75 -6.01 15.60
N GLN A 96 1.04 -7.11 14.91
CA GLN A 96 2.38 -7.72 14.92
C GLN A 96 3.42 -6.77 14.35
N PHE A 97 3.12 -6.13 13.23
CA PHE A 97 3.99 -5.14 12.61
C PHE A 97 4.36 -4.02 13.58
N TYR A 98 3.41 -3.49 14.35
CA TYR A 98 3.77 -2.54 15.41
C TYR A 98 4.63 -3.21 16.50
N ASP A 99 4.22 -4.37 17.02
CA ASP A 99 4.90 -5.03 18.14
C ASP A 99 6.37 -5.41 17.84
N GLU A 100 6.66 -5.82 16.61
CA GLU A 100 8.02 -6.18 16.18
C GLU A 100 8.90 -4.95 15.95
N TYR A 101 8.38 -3.93 15.29
CA TYR A 101 9.19 -2.81 14.80
C TYR A 101 9.24 -1.63 15.78
N HIS A 102 8.28 -1.45 16.69
CA HIS A 102 8.22 -0.27 17.58
C HIS A 102 9.42 -0.13 18.52
N LYS A 103 10.11 -1.24 18.82
CA LYS A 103 11.29 -1.25 19.71
C LYS A 103 12.52 -0.61 19.07
N ASN A 104 12.54 -0.48 17.74
CA ASN A 104 13.68 0.02 16.98
C ASN A 104 13.35 1.35 16.28
N ALA A 105 13.74 2.46 16.89
CA ALA A 105 13.45 3.81 16.36
C ALA A 105 13.95 4.03 14.92
N ASN A 106 15.09 3.43 14.56
CA ASN A 106 15.68 3.54 13.21
C ASN A 106 14.84 2.87 12.11
N LEU A 107 14.00 1.89 12.46
CA LEU A 107 13.18 1.18 11.48
C LEU A 107 11.92 1.97 11.10
N GLN A 108 11.45 2.91 11.93
CA GLN A 108 10.22 3.65 11.68
C GLN A 108 10.25 4.48 10.38
N SER A 109 11.39 5.08 10.04
CA SER A 109 11.55 5.80 8.77
C SER A 109 11.69 4.86 7.57
N LEU A 110 12.31 3.68 7.79
CA LEU A 110 12.59 2.72 6.73
C LEU A 110 11.38 1.87 6.35
N VAL A 111 10.45 1.61 7.29
CA VAL A 111 9.29 0.76 7.02
C VAL A 111 8.35 1.39 5.98
N GLY A 112 8.25 2.72 5.93
CA GLY A 112 7.41 3.43 4.95
C GLY A 112 7.89 3.34 3.49
N GLU A 113 9.15 2.94 3.27
CA GLU A 113 9.75 2.77 1.94
C GLU A 113 9.49 1.38 1.34
N ILE A 114 9.02 0.45 2.17
CA ILE A 114 8.82 -0.96 1.81
C ILE A 114 7.31 -1.20 1.67
N SER A 115 6.90 -1.97 0.65
CA SER A 115 5.49 -2.30 0.45
C SER A 115 4.97 -3.26 1.53
N TRP A 116 3.67 -3.18 1.83
CA TRP A 116 3.03 -4.02 2.85
C TRP A 116 3.27 -5.52 2.63
N THR A 117 3.15 -6.00 1.40
CA THR A 117 3.40 -7.41 1.06
C THR A 117 4.82 -7.86 1.44
N LYS A 118 5.82 -6.99 1.28
CA LYS A 118 7.20 -7.31 1.66
C LYS A 118 7.33 -7.40 3.18
N HIS A 119 6.67 -6.50 3.94
CA HIS A 119 6.61 -6.60 5.41
C HIS A 119 6.02 -7.92 5.86
N LEU A 120 4.92 -8.37 5.24
CA LEU A 120 4.30 -9.67 5.55
C LEU A 120 5.26 -10.84 5.29
N ILE A 121 6.00 -10.82 4.17
CA ILE A 121 6.99 -11.86 3.84
C ILE A 121 8.14 -11.87 4.85
N ILE A 122 8.63 -10.69 5.25
CA ILE A 122 9.71 -10.57 6.25
C ILE A 122 9.24 -11.16 7.58
N MET A 123 8.07 -10.73 8.08
CA MET A 123 7.51 -11.24 9.34
C MET A 123 7.26 -12.75 9.29
N ALA A 124 6.74 -13.27 8.17
CA ALA A 124 6.50 -14.72 8.00
C ALA A 124 7.81 -15.53 7.98
N LYS A 125 8.86 -15.02 7.34
CA LYS A 125 10.18 -15.68 7.33
C LYS A 125 10.82 -15.66 8.72
N TRP A 126 10.69 -14.55 9.44
CA TRP A 126 11.23 -14.41 10.79
C TRP A 126 10.55 -15.37 11.76
N ALA A 127 9.22 -15.44 11.73
CA ALA A 127 8.44 -16.39 12.54
C ALA A 127 8.78 -17.86 12.27
N LYS A 128 9.26 -18.19 11.07
CA LYS A 128 9.73 -19.55 10.72
C LYS A 128 11.13 -19.87 11.25
N MET A 129 11.99 -18.86 11.42
CA MET A 129 13.35 -19.02 11.92
C MET A 129 13.40 -19.05 13.45
N GLU A 130 12.52 -18.30 14.11
CA GLU A 130 12.33 -18.35 15.56
C GLU A 130 11.25 -19.36 15.92
N CYS A 131 11.57 -20.66 15.86
CA CYS A 131 10.83 -21.67 16.63
C CYS A 131 11.02 -21.39 18.13
N CYS A 132 10.29 -20.43 18.68
CA CYS A 132 10.25 -20.10 20.10
C CYS A 132 8.81 -20.15 20.65
N PRO A 133 8.60 -20.63 21.88
CA PRO A 133 7.34 -21.28 22.30
C PRO A 133 6.28 -20.32 22.89
N HIS A 134 6.39 -19.00 22.71
CA HIS A 134 5.60 -18.05 23.51
C HIS A 134 4.44 -17.33 22.79
N PHE A 135 4.07 -17.73 21.58
CA PHE A 135 2.82 -17.23 20.97
C PHE A 135 1.76 -18.33 20.98
N PRO A 136 0.76 -18.29 21.89
CA PRO A 136 -0.29 -19.31 21.95
C PRO A 136 -1.34 -19.13 20.84
N PHE A 137 -1.12 -18.22 19.89
CA PHE A 137 -2.05 -17.94 18.81
C PHE A 137 -1.49 -18.48 17.51
N HIS A 138 -1.98 -19.66 17.14
CA HIS A 138 -1.75 -20.26 15.83
C HIS A 138 -2.25 -19.29 14.76
N PHE A 139 -1.34 -18.62 14.06
CA PHE A 139 -1.69 -17.71 12.98
C PHE A 139 -2.15 -18.50 11.76
N PRO A 140 -3.22 -18.06 11.08
CA PRO A 140 -3.60 -18.68 9.82
C PRO A 140 -2.46 -18.51 8.79
N PRO A 141 -2.18 -19.54 7.98
CA PRO A 141 -1.15 -19.47 6.96
C PRO A 141 -1.39 -18.27 6.03
N PHE A 142 -0.29 -17.66 5.60
CA PHE A 142 -0.30 -16.56 4.66
C PHE A 142 -0.94 -17.01 3.34
N VAL A 143 -2.17 -16.57 3.07
CA VAL A 143 -2.80 -16.72 1.76
C VAL A 143 -2.40 -15.50 0.94
N THR A 144 -1.64 -15.71 -0.12
CA THR A 144 -1.32 -14.69 -1.11
C THR A 144 -2.60 -14.29 -1.84
N THR A 145 -3.40 -13.38 -1.29
CA THR A 145 -4.47 -12.74 -2.06
C THR A 145 -3.82 -11.76 -3.05
N ASN A 146 -3.48 -12.34 -4.21
CA ASN A 146 -3.32 -11.71 -5.54
C ASN A 146 -3.16 -10.18 -5.49
N GLU A 147 -1.90 -9.71 -5.56
CA GLU A 147 -1.29 -8.50 -6.16
C GLU A 147 -2.10 -7.21 -6.49
N LYS A 148 -3.35 -7.08 -6.07
CA LYS A 148 -4.24 -5.95 -6.33
C LYS A 148 -4.41 -5.04 -5.12
N SER A 149 -3.97 -5.46 -3.93
CA SER A 149 -4.10 -4.68 -2.68
C SER A 149 -3.15 -3.47 -2.64
N SER A 150 -2.00 -3.52 -3.31
CA SER A 150 -1.07 -2.37 -3.41
C SER A 150 -1.34 -1.47 -4.62
N ARG A 151 -2.31 -1.82 -5.46
CA ARG A 151 -2.77 -0.97 -6.55
C ARG A 151 -4.06 -0.31 -6.08
N PHE A 152 -3.91 0.77 -5.31
CA PHE A 152 -4.99 1.74 -5.13
C PHE A 152 -5.37 2.20 -6.54
N GLN A 153 -6.39 1.58 -7.12
CA GLN A 153 -6.85 1.93 -8.45
C GLN A 153 -7.44 3.33 -8.34
N MET A 154 -6.66 4.33 -8.73
CA MET A 154 -7.21 5.49 -9.41
C MET A 154 -7.95 4.95 -10.65
N LYS A 155 -9.18 4.45 -10.48
CA LYS A 155 -10.10 4.30 -11.60
C LYS A 155 -10.40 5.73 -12.03
N GLY A 156 -9.71 6.16 -13.09
CA GLY A 156 -10.03 7.40 -13.78
C GLY A 156 -11.53 7.44 -14.07
N ALA A 157 -12.14 8.56 -13.75
CA ALA A 157 -13.47 8.89 -14.20
C ALA A 157 -13.52 8.70 -15.72
N ASN A 158 -14.33 7.75 -16.17
CA ASN A 158 -14.72 7.62 -17.56
C ASN A 158 -15.49 8.90 -17.94
N TYR A 159 -14.85 9.82 -18.64
CA TYR A 159 -15.59 10.76 -19.47
C TYR A 159 -16.09 9.96 -20.68
N GLY A 160 -17.39 9.68 -20.67
CA GLY A 160 -18.08 8.98 -21.73
C GLY A 160 -17.84 9.67 -23.07
N ASN A 161 -17.42 8.89 -24.06
CA ASN A 161 -17.44 9.33 -25.44
C ASN A 161 -18.84 9.05 -25.98
N SER A 162 -19.69 10.07 -25.98
CA SER A 162 -20.89 10.10 -26.81
C SER A 162 -20.64 11.06 -27.98
N LYS A 163 -20.34 10.47 -29.14
CA LYS A 163 -20.91 10.73 -30.47
C LYS A 163 -20.00 10.21 -31.57
#